data_AF-A0A965V5E6-F1
#
_entry.id   AF-A0A965V5E6-F1
#
_cell.length_a   1.000
_cell.length_b   1.000
_cell.length_c   1.000
_cell.angle_alpha   90.00
_cell.angle_beta   90.00
_cell.angle_gamma   90.00
#
_symmetry.space_group_name_H-M   'P 1'
#
loop_
_entity.id
_entity.type
_entity.pdbx_description
1 polymer ?
#
loop_
_entity_poly.entity_id
_entity_poly.type
_entity_poly.pdbx_seq_one_letter_code
_entity_poly.pdbx_strand_id
1 'polypeptide(L)'
;MRYIVEIDGARHEVVLDNGTASVDGGPAVPVSLDALPGTPVHLVRVDGAVHRMLGRRDGERGQYALSLNGRRYQAEALDERARAIRDLAVAAATASGPRPLVAPMPGL
;
A
#
# COMPACT_ATOMS: atom_id res chain seq x y z
N MET A 1 -3.56 4.41 -15.58
CA MET A 1 -3.54 3.07 -14.96
C MET A 1 -4.39 3.07 -13.71
N ARG A 2 -5.20 2.02 -13.49
CA ARG A 2 -6.12 1.89 -12.36
C ARG A 2 -5.50 1.00 -11.29
N TYR A 3 -5.59 1.45 -10.04
CA TYR A 3 -5.09 0.77 -8.86
C TYR A 3 -6.21 0.65 -7.83
N ILE A 4 -6.18 -0.43 -7.09
CA ILE A 4 -6.92 -0.58 -5.86
C ILE A 4 -5.91 -0.40 -4.74
N VAL A 5 -6.11 0.63 -3.94
CA VAL A 5 -5.26 0.98 -2.81
C VAL A 5 -6.05 0.78 -1.52
N GLU A 6 -5.56 -0.05 -0.63
CA GLU A 6 -6.12 -0.26 0.69
C GLU A 6 -5.23 0.45 1.71
N ILE A 7 -5.78 1.35 2.53
CA ILE A 7 -5.07 2.09 3.56
C ILE A 7 -5.77 1.85 4.90
N ASP A 8 -5.08 1.24 5.85
CA ASP A 8 -5.63 0.87 7.17
C ASP A 8 -7.00 0.16 7.09
N GLY A 9 -7.19 -0.67 6.06
CA GLY A 9 -8.43 -1.42 5.81
C GLY A 9 -9.52 -0.67 5.02
N ALA A 10 -9.31 0.60 4.71
CA ALA A 10 -10.19 1.37 3.83
C ALA A 10 -9.73 1.23 2.37
N ARG A 11 -10.66 0.86 1.49
CA ARG A 11 -10.37 0.64 0.06
C ARG A 11 -10.66 1.91 -0.74
N HIS A 12 -9.72 2.27 -1.58
CA HIS A 12 -9.77 3.39 -2.50
C HIS A 12 -9.44 2.94 -3.91
N GLU A 13 -10.23 3.36 -4.87
CA GLU A 13 -9.93 3.23 -6.27
C GLU A 13 -9.12 4.44 -6.73
N VAL A 14 -7.92 4.22 -7.26
CA VAL A 14 -7.04 5.28 -7.71
C VAL A 14 -6.76 5.14 -9.20
N VAL A 15 -7.08 6.18 -9.96
CA VAL A 15 -6.71 6.26 -11.39
C VAL A 15 -5.55 7.23 -11.52
N LEU A 16 -4.41 6.72 -11.96
CA LEU A 16 -3.20 7.51 -12.26
C LEU A 16 -3.07 7.72 -13.76
N ASP A 17 -3.06 8.96 -14.22
CA ASP A 17 -2.84 9.28 -15.64
C ASP A 17 -1.94 10.50 -15.80
N ASN A 18 -0.82 10.34 -16.52
CA ASN A 18 0.08 11.42 -16.93
C ASN A 18 0.36 12.51 -15.85
N GLY A 19 0.67 12.09 -14.62
CA GLY A 19 0.97 13.02 -13.51
C GLY A 19 -0.28 13.60 -12.83
N THR A 20 -1.45 13.02 -13.08
CA THR A 20 -2.68 13.29 -12.33
C THR A 20 -3.18 12.02 -11.65
N ALA A 21 -3.86 12.18 -10.52
CA ALA A 21 -4.55 11.11 -9.82
C ALA A 21 -6.00 11.50 -9.55
N SER A 22 -6.93 10.58 -9.75
CA SER A 22 -8.28 10.66 -9.16
C SER A 22 -8.48 9.53 -8.16
N VAL A 23 -9.27 9.80 -7.12
CA VAL A 23 -9.58 8.85 -6.05
C VAL A 23 -11.10 8.69 -5.96
N ASP A 24 -11.58 7.45 -5.98
CA ASP A 24 -12.99 7.07 -5.82
C ASP A 24 -13.95 7.83 -6.77
N GLY A 25 -13.52 8.05 -8.02
CA GLY A 25 -14.29 8.79 -9.03
C GLY A 25 -14.33 10.31 -8.83
N GLY A 26 -13.56 10.84 -7.87
CA GLY A 26 -13.36 12.26 -7.66
C GLY A 26 -12.62 12.97 -8.80
N PRO A 27 -12.48 14.30 -8.72
CA PRO A 27 -11.75 15.07 -9.73
C PRO A 27 -10.30 14.63 -9.81
N ALA A 28 -9.75 14.59 -11.03
CA ALA A 28 -8.34 14.35 -11.24
C ALA A 28 -7.52 15.58 -10.80
N VAL A 29 -6.55 15.36 -9.92
CA VAL A 29 -5.67 16.41 -9.39
C VAL A 29 -4.21 16.13 -9.76
N PRO A 30 -3.38 17.17 -9.96
CA PRO A 30 -1.98 16.97 -10.30
C PRO A 30 -1.23 16.34 -9.12
N VAL A 31 -0.42 15.33 -9.40
CA VAL A 31 0.41 14.63 -8.43
C VAL A 31 1.85 14.46 -8.92
N SER A 32 2.81 14.57 -8.02
CA SER A 32 4.21 14.21 -8.31
C SER A 32 4.84 13.47 -7.15
N LEU A 33 5.82 12.62 -7.46
CA LEU A 33 6.60 11.89 -6.47
C LEU A 33 8.08 12.07 -6.79
N ASP A 34 8.79 12.73 -5.89
CA ASP A 34 10.22 13.02 -6.04
C ASP A 34 10.98 12.39 -4.86
N ALA A 35 12.04 11.64 -5.13
CA ALA A 35 12.94 11.16 -4.08
C ALA A 35 13.88 12.28 -3.64
N LEU A 36 14.03 12.49 -2.33
CA LEU A 36 15.02 13.43 -1.81
C LEU A 36 16.40 12.75 -1.74
N PRO A 37 17.40 13.18 -2.55
CA PRO A 37 18.67 12.48 -2.68
C PRO A 37 19.38 12.29 -1.34
N GLY A 38 19.96 11.10 -1.15
CA GLY A 38 20.69 10.75 0.08
C GLY A 38 19.79 10.48 1.29
N THR A 39 18.46 10.45 1.13
CA THR A 39 17.52 10.18 2.23
C THR A 39 16.46 9.15 1.81
N PRO A 40 15.82 8.46 2.76
CA PRO A 40 14.65 7.60 2.48
C PRO A 40 13.35 8.40 2.31
N VAL A 41 13.41 9.73 2.25
CA VAL A 41 12.24 10.60 2.19
C VAL A 41 11.84 10.84 0.74
N HIS A 42 10.55 10.76 0.49
CA HIS A 42 9.90 11.18 -0.74
C HIS A 42 9.10 12.46 -0.51
N LEU A 43 9.18 13.37 -1.48
CA LEU A 43 8.30 14.53 -1.60
C LEU A 43 7.12 14.13 -2.48
N VAL A 44 5.93 14.12 -1.87
CA VAL A 44 4.67 13.87 -2.56
C VAL A 44 3.98 15.20 -2.75
N ARG A 45 3.70 15.58 -4.00
CA ARG A 45 2.83 16.72 -4.30
C ARG A 45 1.45 16.22 -4.68
N VAL A 46 0.42 16.83 -4.10
CA VAL A 46 -0.99 16.61 -4.45
C VAL A 46 -1.66 17.96 -4.51
N ASP A 47 -2.16 18.35 -5.68
CA ASP A 47 -2.85 19.63 -5.90
C ASP A 47 -2.06 20.84 -5.37
N GLY A 48 -0.74 20.84 -5.58
CA GLY A 48 0.17 21.88 -5.10
C GLY A 48 0.57 21.78 -3.62
N ALA A 49 -0.12 20.99 -2.80
CA ALA A 49 0.30 20.71 -1.43
C ALA A 49 1.48 19.73 -1.41
N VAL A 50 2.54 20.06 -0.66
CA VAL A 50 3.75 19.24 -0.53
C VAL A 50 3.71 18.47 0.77
N HIS A 51 3.87 17.16 0.69
CA HIS A 51 3.93 16.25 1.81
C HIS A 51 5.26 15.49 1.83
N ARG A 52 5.82 15.27 3.02
CA ARG A 52 7.01 14.45 3.21
C ARG A 52 6.59 13.07 3.68
N MET A 53 6.95 12.06 2.90
CA MET A 53 6.58 10.67 3.15
C MET A 53 7.83 9.79 3.25
N LEU A 54 7.80 8.82 4.14
CA LEU A 54 8.73 7.69 4.14
C LEU A 54 7.96 6.47 3.64
N GLY A 55 8.50 5.76 2.65
CA GLY A 55 7.89 4.54 2.12
C GLY A 55 8.84 3.36 2.28
N ARG A 56 8.36 2.25 2.84
CA ARG A 56 9.12 1.00 2.92
C ARG A 56 8.22 -0.16 2.50
N ARG A 57 8.77 -1.13 1.75
CA ARG A 57 8.09 -2.40 1.50
C ARG A 57 7.90 -3.15 2.83
N ASP A 58 6.69 -3.63 3.08
CA ASP A 58 6.31 -4.29 4.34
C ASP A 58 5.59 -5.62 4.04
N GLY A 59 6.35 -6.63 3.61
CA GLY A 59 5.81 -7.96 3.29
C GLY A 59 5.77 -8.25 1.79
N GLU A 60 4.60 -8.68 1.32
CA GLU A 60 4.37 -9.16 -0.05
C GLU A 60 4.42 -8.02 -1.09
N ARG A 61 4.47 -8.37 -2.37
CA ARG A 61 4.44 -7.37 -3.46
C ARG A 61 3.17 -6.52 -3.35
N GLY A 62 3.35 -5.20 -3.31
CA GLY A 62 2.26 -4.24 -3.22
C GLY A 62 2.00 -3.75 -1.79
N GLN A 63 2.62 -4.36 -0.77
CA GLN A 63 2.47 -3.96 0.63
C GLN A 63 3.56 -2.97 1.05
N TYR A 64 3.13 -1.87 1.65
CA TYR A 64 3.98 -0.75 2.04
C TYR A 64 3.59 -0.23 3.42
N ALA A 65 4.59 -0.01 4.26
CA ALA A 65 4.47 0.85 5.43
C ALA A 65 4.82 2.28 5.00
N LEU A 66 3.84 3.18 5.13
CA LEU A 66 3.99 4.59 4.83
C LEU A 66 4.05 5.38 6.14
N SER A 67 4.95 6.35 6.25
CA SER A 67 4.94 7.32 7.35
C SER A 67 4.78 8.74 6.81
N LEU A 68 3.74 9.42 7.27
CA LEU A 68 3.35 10.75 6.84
C LEU A 68 2.94 11.57 8.08
N ASN A 69 3.49 12.77 8.26
CA ASN A 69 3.17 13.67 9.38
C ASN A 69 3.26 12.99 10.78
N GLY A 70 4.22 12.08 10.97
CA GLY A 70 4.42 11.36 12.22
C GLY A 70 3.41 10.25 12.50
N ARG A 71 2.48 9.96 11.58
CA ARG A 71 1.63 8.77 11.59
C ARG A 71 2.17 7.70 10.65
N ARG A 72 1.99 6.44 11.04
CA ARG A 72 2.28 5.28 10.20
C ARG A 72 0.96 4.71 9.69
N TYR A 73 0.95 4.37 8.41
CA TYR A 73 -0.17 3.77 7.69
C TYR A 73 0.30 2.46 7.06
N GLN A 74 -0.56 1.46 7.07
CA GLN A 74 -0.36 0.25 6.27
C GLN A 74 -1.12 0.41 4.96
N ALA A 75 -0.40 0.26 3.85
CA ALA A 75 -0.94 0.44 2.52
C ALA A 75 -0.69 -0.78 1.65
N GLU A 76 -1.71 -1.26 0.96
CA GLU A 76 -1.57 -2.23 -0.13
C GLU A 76 -2.02 -1.59 -1.45
N ALA A 77 -1.13 -1.51 -2.44
CA ALA A 77 -1.42 -0.98 -3.76
C ALA A 77 -1.23 -2.08 -4.81
N LEU A 78 -2.32 -2.51 -5.41
CA LEU A 78 -2.34 -3.53 -6.46
C LEU A 78 -3.03 -2.98 -7.72
N ASP A 79 -2.50 -3.33 -8.88
CA ASP A 79 -3.23 -3.10 -10.14
C ASP A 79 -4.51 -3.97 -10.17
N GLU A 80 -5.49 -3.56 -10.99
CA GLU A 80 -6.81 -4.21 -11.04
C GLU A 80 -6.72 -5.72 -11.31
N ARG A 81 -5.81 -6.15 -12.20
CA ARG A 81 -5.61 -7.56 -12.55
C ARG A 81 -4.98 -8.34 -11.40
N ALA A 82 -3.95 -7.80 -10.77
CA ALA A 82 -3.27 -8.40 -9.62
C ALA A 82 -4.21 -8.49 -8.42
N ARG A 83 -5.09 -7.50 -8.22
CA ARG A 83 -6.09 -7.54 -7.16
C ARG A 83 -7.12 -8.64 -7.40
N ALA A 84 -7.65 -8.78 -8.61
CA ALA A 84 -8.59 -9.86 -8.94
C ALA A 84 -8.00 -11.25 -8.64
N ILE A 85 -6.71 -11.45 -8.94
CA ILE A 85 -6.00 -12.70 -8.62
C ILE A 85 -5.86 -12.87 -7.09
N ARG A 86 -5.53 -11.80 -6.36
CA ARG A 86 -5.38 -11.84 -4.90
C ARG A 86 -6.70 -12.16 -4.20
N ASP A 87 -7.81 -11.54 -4.62
CA ASP A 87 -9.13 -11.78 -4.04
C ASP A 87 -9.57 -13.24 -4.24
N LEU A 88 -9.29 -13.83 -5.40
CA LEU A 88 -9.51 -15.26 -5.66
C LEU A 88 -8.65 -16.16 -4.76
N ALA A 89 -7.37 -15.80 -4.56
CA ALA A 89 -6.46 -16.56 -3.70
C ALA A 89 -6.84 -16.47 -2.20
N VAL A 90 -7.31 -15.30 -1.74
CA VAL A 90 -7.80 -15.10 -0.36
C VAL A 90 -9.08 -15.89 -0.13
N ALA A 91 -10.02 -15.90 -1.08
CA ALA A 91 -11.25 -16.69 -0.98
C ALA A 91 -10.95 -18.21 -0.86
N ALA A 92 -9.91 -18.69 -1.56
CA ALA A 92 -9.47 -20.08 -1.49
C ALA A 92 -8.72 -20.43 -0.18
N ALA A 93 -8.21 -19.45 0.57
CA ALA A 93 -7.42 -19.66 1.78
C ALA A 93 -8.26 -19.83 3.07
N THR A 94 -9.57 -20.09 2.96
CA THR A 94 -10.43 -20.26 4.13
C THR A 94 -10.17 -21.59 4.85
N ALA A 95 -9.85 -21.46 6.14
CA ALA A 95 -9.57 -22.47 7.17
C ALA A 95 -8.17 -23.12 7.15
N SER A 96 -7.20 -22.47 7.81
CA SER A 96 -6.16 -23.19 8.53
C SER A 96 -6.39 -22.99 10.03
N GLY A 97 -6.66 -24.07 10.75
CA GLY A 97 -6.78 -24.04 12.21
C GLY A 97 -5.49 -23.54 12.87
N PRO A 98 -5.52 -23.25 14.18
CA PRO A 98 -4.33 -22.75 14.89
C PRO A 98 -3.15 -23.70 14.67
N ARG A 99 -2.03 -23.15 14.18
CA ARG A 99 -0.77 -23.89 14.06
C ARG A 99 -0.33 -24.32 15.47
N PRO A 100 -0.04 -25.62 15.71
CA PRO A 100 0.49 -26.06 16.98
C PRO A 100 1.79 -25.31 17.30
N LEU A 101 1.87 -24.74 18.50
CA LEU A 101 3.08 -24.08 18.98
C LEU A 101 4.02 -25.18 19.47
N VAL A 102 5.03 -25.52 18.68
CA VAL A 102 6.03 -26.55 19.00
C VAL A 102 7.19 -25.89 19.74
N ALA A 103 7.62 -26.47 20.87
CA ALA A 103 8.77 -25.99 21.61
C ALA A 103 10.01 -25.97 20.69
N PRO A 104 10.69 -24.82 20.54
CA PRO A 104 11.77 -24.66 19.55
C PRO A 104 13.05 -25.43 19.90
N MET A 105 13.16 -25.99 21.11
CA MET A 105 14.22 -26.91 21.49
C MET A 105 13.68 -28.01 22.41
N PRO A 106 14.22 -29.24 22.35
CA PRO A 106 13.96 -30.25 23.38
C PRO A 106 14.55 -29.77 24.71
N GLY A 107 13.66 -29.51 25.68
CA GLY A 107 14.01 -29.36 27.09
C GLY A 107 13.97 -30.71 27.80
N LEU A 108 14.70 -30.81 28.92
CA LEU A 108 14.69 -31.95 29.84
C LEU A 108 13.38 -32.04 30.64
#